data_AF-A0A815QJX9-F1
#
_entry.id   AF-A0A815QJX9-F1
#
_cell.length_a   1.000
_cell.length_b   1.000
_cell.length_c   1.000
_cell.angle_alpha   90.00
_cell.angle_beta   90.00
_cell.angle_gamma   90.00
#
_symmetry.space_group_name_H-M   'P 1'
#
loop_
_entity.id
_entity.type
_entity.pdbx_description
1 polymer ?
#
loop_
_entity_poly.entity_id
_entity_poly.type
_entity_poly.pdbx_seq_one_letter_code
_entity_poly.pdbx_strand_id
1 'polypeptide(L)'
;MAENYLVIWVDENIDMANQDCQNTMEQLRAVVNQVNPCKTAEQCVQMLMENQEEISFVISSGAIGQHLVPDIHDMAKLNAIFIFCGNKQRHQPPTPFGGIHANASPTKC
;
A
#
# COMPACT_ATOMS: atom_id res chain seq x y z
N MET A 1 -24.03 6.39 15.10
CA MET A 1 -23.72 6.56 13.67
C MET A 1 -22.37 5.88 13.48
N ALA A 2 -22.36 4.72 12.83
CA ALA A 2 -21.13 3.96 12.64
C ALA A 2 -20.44 4.50 11.39
N GLU A 3 -19.25 5.06 11.55
CA GLU A 3 -18.40 5.43 10.43
C GLU A 3 -17.71 4.15 9.96
N ASN A 4 -18.17 3.61 8.83
CA ASN A 4 -17.58 2.42 8.24
C ASN A 4 -16.34 2.85 7.44
N TYR A 5 -15.18 2.44 7.94
CA TYR A 5 -13.90 2.70 7.31
C TYR A 5 -13.45 1.49 6.50
N LEU A 6 -13.13 1.73 5.23
CA LEU A 6 -12.57 0.74 4.33
C LEU A 6 -11.08 1.02 4.13
N VAL A 7 -10.24 0.01 4.35
CA VAL A 7 -8.82 0.07 4.01
C VAL A 7 -8.56 -0.85 2.84
N ILE A 8 -7.95 -0.32 1.79
CA ILE A 8 -7.52 -1.09 0.62
C ILE A 8 -6.00 -1.14 0.64
N TRP A 9 -5.45 -2.34 0.75
CA TRP A 9 -4.00 -2.56 0.72
C TRP A 9 -3.60 -3.04 -0.66
N VAL A 10 -2.82 -2.24 -1.39
CA VAL A 10 -2.32 -2.55 -2.73
C VAL A 10 -0.83 -2.89 -2.71
N ASP A 11 -0.51 -4.18 -2.78
CA ASP A 11 0.87 -4.66 -2.89
C ASP A 11 0.94 -5.93 -3.76
N GLU A 12 1.87 -5.92 -4.72
CA GLU A 12 2.14 -7.06 -5.60
C GLU A 12 2.79 -8.22 -4.83
N ASN A 13 3.51 -7.92 -3.75
CA ASN A 13 4.19 -8.90 -2.90
C ASN A 13 3.40 -9.23 -1.63
N ILE A 14 2.09 -8.88 -1.52
CA ILE A 14 1.28 -9.38 -0.39
C ILE A 14 1.41 -10.91 -0.33
N ASP A 15 2.15 -11.38 0.67
CA ASP A 15 2.25 -12.77 1.03
C ASP A 15 1.53 -12.96 2.35
N MET A 16 0.35 -13.59 2.29
CA MET A 16 -0.44 -13.89 3.48
C MET A 16 0.24 -14.92 4.39
N ALA A 17 1.32 -15.58 3.97
CA ALA A 17 2.14 -16.42 4.83
C ALA A 17 3.22 -15.64 5.59
N ASN A 18 3.45 -14.36 5.24
CA ASN A 18 4.43 -13.53 5.92
C ASN A 18 3.87 -12.98 7.24
N GLN A 19 4.63 -13.14 8.32
CA GLN A 19 4.18 -12.80 9.67
C GLN A 19 3.95 -11.30 9.85
N ASP A 20 4.78 -10.46 9.22
CA ASP A 20 4.62 -9.00 9.24
C ASP A 20 3.34 -8.55 8.52
N CYS A 21 3.01 -9.17 7.38
CA CYS A 21 1.77 -8.93 6.66
C CYS A 21 0.55 -9.36 7.50
N GLN A 22 0.60 -10.54 8.14
CA GLN A 22 -0.48 -11.00 9.03
C GLN A 22 -0.69 -10.06 10.21
N ASN A 23 0.38 -9.69 10.92
CA ASN A 23 0.29 -8.81 12.08
C ASN A 23 -0.26 -7.42 11.70
N THR A 24 0.17 -6.86 10.56
CA THR A 24 -0.35 -5.57 10.09
C THR A 24 -1.82 -5.68 9.67
N MET A 25 -2.21 -6.79 9.02
CA MET A 25 -3.60 -7.05 8.65
C MET A 25 -4.52 -7.17 9.88
N GLU A 26 -4.07 -7.86 10.92
CA GLU A 26 -4.79 -7.97 12.20
C GLU A 26 -4.96 -6.61 12.88
N GLN A 27 -3.90 -5.80 12.92
CA GLN A 27 -3.98 -4.44 13.47
C GLN A 27 -4.93 -3.55 12.67
N LEU A 28 -4.90 -3.62 11.34
CA LEU A 28 -5.82 -2.86 10.50
C LEU A 28 -7.27 -3.30 10.74
N ARG A 29 -7.54 -4.61 10.79
CA ARG A 29 -8.88 -5.13 11.09
C ARG A 29 -9.38 -4.78 12.50
N ALA A 30 -8.48 -4.48 13.43
CA ALA A 30 -8.86 -4.02 14.77
C ALA A 30 -9.30 -2.55 14.80
N VAL A 31 -8.84 -1.74 13.83
CA VAL A 31 -9.12 -0.30 13.76
C VAL A 31 -10.21 0.03 12.74
N VAL A 32 -10.29 -0.73 11.64
CA VAL A 32 -11.24 -0.49 10.55
C VAL A 32 -12.17 -1.67 10.35
N ASN A 33 -13.36 -1.40 9.81
CA ASN A 33 -14.40 -2.41 9.63
C ASN A 33 -14.04 -3.41 8.53
N GLN A 34 -13.35 -2.94 7.49
CA GLN A 34 -13.02 -3.78 6.33
C GLN A 34 -11.62 -3.49 5.81
N VAL A 35 -10.87 -4.57 5.57
CA VAL A 35 -9.56 -4.53 4.94
C VAL A 35 -9.55 -5.43 3.73
N ASN A 36 -9.39 -4.85 2.54
CA ASN A 36 -9.36 -5.57 1.28
C ASN A 36 -7.95 -5.51 0.67
N PRO A 37 -7.23 -6.64 0.55
CA PRO A 37 -5.97 -6.69 -0.15
C PRO A 37 -6.20 -6.74 -1.68
N CYS A 38 -5.46 -5.92 -2.41
CA CYS A 38 -5.39 -5.89 -3.86
C CYS A 38 -3.95 -6.13 -4.30
N LYS A 39 -3.75 -6.91 -5.36
CA LYS A 39 -2.41 -7.10 -5.95
C LYS A 39 -2.11 -6.10 -7.06
N THR A 40 -3.16 -5.56 -7.68
CA THR A 40 -3.07 -4.72 -8.88
C THR A 40 -3.79 -3.41 -8.66
N ALA A 41 -3.29 -2.34 -9.29
CA ALA A 41 -3.92 -1.02 -9.25
C ALA A 41 -5.37 -1.04 -9.78
N GLU A 42 -5.62 -1.75 -10.87
CA GLU A 42 -6.96 -1.86 -11.47
C GLU A 42 -8.00 -2.45 -10.50
N GLN A 43 -7.62 -3.50 -9.75
CA GLN A 43 -8.48 -4.09 -8.72
C GLN A 43 -8.79 -3.10 -7.61
N CYS A 44 -7.81 -2.29 -7.20
CA CYS A 44 -8.02 -1.25 -6.19
C CYS A 44 -9.01 -0.19 -6.69
N VAL A 45 -8.86 0.26 -7.93
CA VAL A 45 -9.76 1.24 -8.54
C VAL A 45 -11.18 0.67 -8.60
N GLN A 46 -11.35 -0.58 -9.02
CA GLN A 46 -12.66 -1.21 -9.07
C GLN A 46 -13.30 -1.32 -7.67
N MET A 47 -12.54 -1.75 -6.66
CA MET A 47 -13.03 -1.81 -5.28
C MET A 47 -13.42 -0.43 -4.75
N LEU A 48 -12.62 0.60 -5.05
CA LEU A 48 -12.98 1.96 -4.72
C LEU A 48 -14.29 2.33 -5.41
N MET A 49 -14.47 2.04 -6.70
CA MET A 49 -15.71 2.34 -7.42
C MET A 49 -16.94 1.62 -6.87
N GLU A 50 -16.82 0.34 -6.50
CA GLU A 50 -17.93 -0.46 -5.96
C GLU A 50 -18.38 0.00 -4.57
N ASN A 51 -17.44 0.41 -3.70
CA ASN A 51 -17.74 0.88 -2.35
C ASN A 51 -17.92 2.40 -2.35
N GLN A 52 -19.10 2.90 -2.76
CA GLN A 52 -19.36 4.34 -2.88
C GLN A 52 -19.74 5.05 -1.59
N GLU A 53 -20.15 4.32 -0.55
CA GLU A 53 -20.72 4.91 0.67
C GLU A 53 -19.72 5.01 1.84
N GLU A 54 -18.54 4.37 1.73
CA GLU A 54 -17.59 4.22 2.83
C GLU A 54 -16.33 5.08 2.65
N ILE A 55 -15.83 5.64 3.75
CA ILE A 55 -14.57 6.40 3.75
C ILE A 55 -13.43 5.43 3.49
N SER A 56 -12.72 5.63 2.39
CA SER A 56 -11.69 4.71 1.91
C SER A 56 -10.28 5.24 2.17
N PHE A 57 -9.42 4.38 2.70
CA PHE A 57 -7.99 4.60 2.85
C PHE A 57 -7.23 3.62 1.97
N VAL A 58 -6.22 4.10 1.25
CA VAL A 58 -5.40 3.24 0.40
C VAL A 58 -4.00 3.15 0.96
N ILE A 59 -3.52 1.93 1.18
CA ILE A 59 -2.13 1.64 1.55
C ILE A 59 -1.48 1.03 0.32
N SER A 60 -0.37 1.58 -0.18
CA SER A 60 0.31 1.03 -1.35
C SER A 60 1.82 1.05 -1.22
N SER A 61 2.49 0.13 -1.92
CA SER A 61 3.95 0.17 -2.02
C SER A 61 4.40 1.34 -2.90
N GLY A 62 5.58 1.91 -2.63
CA GLY A 62 6.11 3.07 -3.39
C GLY A 62 6.12 2.90 -4.92
N ALA A 63 6.31 1.68 -5.44
CA ALA A 63 6.32 1.41 -6.87
C ALA A 63 4.91 1.40 -7.49
N ILE A 64 3.93 0.84 -6.79
CA ILE A 64 2.54 0.75 -7.26
C ILE A 64 1.82 2.08 -7.03
N GLY A 65 2.07 2.72 -5.90
CA GLY A 65 1.53 4.04 -5.56
C GLY A 65 1.81 5.09 -6.62
N GLN A 66 2.98 5.05 -7.29
CA GLN A 66 3.30 5.99 -8.37
C GLN A 66 2.31 5.93 -9.55
N HIS A 67 1.77 4.74 -9.85
CA HIS A 67 0.79 4.55 -10.92
C HIS A 67 -0.64 4.67 -10.40
N LEU A 68 -0.89 4.20 -9.18
CA LEU A 68 -2.23 4.16 -8.59
C LEU A 68 -2.73 5.55 -8.17
N VAL A 69 -1.88 6.37 -7.55
CA VAL A 69 -2.25 7.70 -7.04
C VAL A 69 -2.93 8.58 -8.11
N PRO A 70 -2.38 8.78 -9.31
CA PRO A 70 -3.04 9.62 -10.31
C PRO A 70 -4.44 9.10 -10.70
N ASP A 71 -4.70 7.79 -10.64
CA ASP A 71 -6.02 7.23 -10.97
C ASP A 71 -7.06 7.39 -9.84
N ILE A 72 -6.61 7.46 -8.59
CA ILE A 72 -7.53 7.47 -7.41
C ILE A 72 -7.58 8.81 -6.67
N HIS A 73 -6.60 9.71 -6.88
CA HIS A 73 -6.49 10.94 -6.09
C HIS A 73 -7.67 11.91 -6.28
N ASP A 74 -8.36 11.83 -7.41
CA ASP A 74 -9.51 12.68 -7.73
C ASP A 74 -10.83 12.15 -7.11
N MET A 75 -10.79 10.97 -6.47
CA MET A 75 -11.98 10.38 -5.86
C MET A 75 -12.33 11.04 -4.53
N ALA A 76 -13.49 11.71 -4.46
CA ALA A 76 -13.97 12.42 -3.27
C ALA A 76 -14.14 11.58 -1.98
N LYS A 77 -14.21 10.25 -2.11
CA LYS A 77 -14.32 9.28 -1.00
C LYS A 77 -12.99 8.81 -0.43
N LEU A 78 -11.89 9.16 -1.09
CA LEU A 78 -10.55 8.82 -0.68
C LEU A 78 -10.07 9.86 0.33
N ASN A 79 -9.88 9.45 1.58
CA ASN A 79 -9.48 10.39 2.63
C ASN A 79 -7.95 10.54 2.70
N ALA A 80 -7.23 9.42 2.65
CA ALA A 80 -5.78 9.44 2.63
C ALA A 80 -5.18 8.25 1.88
N ILE A 81 -3.99 8.49 1.33
CA ILE A 81 -3.15 7.47 0.69
C ILE A 81 -1.87 7.34 1.51
N PHE A 82 -1.63 6.14 2.03
CA PHE A 82 -0.43 5.77 2.75
C PHE A 82 0.51 5.01 1.81
N ILE A 83 1.62 5.63 1.44
CA ILE A 83 2.59 5.00 0.55
C ILE A 83 3.76 4.49 1.39
N PHE A 84 3.86 3.16 1.51
CA PHE A 84 4.98 2.52 2.20
C PHE A 84 6.09 2.20 1.19
N CYS A 85 7.26 2.80 1.36
CA CYS A 85 8.43 2.47 0.55
C CYS A 85 9.50 1.82 1.45
N GLY A 86 9.56 0.48 1.45
CA GLY A 86 10.62 -0.26 2.12
C GLY A 86 12.01 -0.06 1.49
N ASN A 87 12.08 0.48 0.27
CA ASN A 87 13.33 0.77 -0.41
C ASN A 87 13.85 2.17 -0.07
N LYS A 88 14.51 2.30 1.09
CA LYS A 88 15.39 3.45 1.38
C LYS A 88 16.59 3.56 0.41
N GLN A 89 16.86 2.52 -0.37
CA GLN A 89 18.05 2.44 -1.24
C GLN A 89 17.94 3.18 -2.57
N ARG A 90 16.75 3.69 -2.96
CA ARG A 90 16.58 4.36 -4.27
C ARG A 90 16.64 5.90 -4.22
N HIS A 91 16.97 6.46 -3.06
CA HIS A 91 17.27 7.89 -2.89
C HIS A 91 18.68 8.11 -2.34
N GLN A 92 19.63 7.23 -2.65
CA GLN A 92 21.03 7.64 -2.54
C GLN A 92 21.28 8.63 -3.69
N PRO A 93 21.61 9.91 -3.44
CA PRO A 93 22.17 10.74 -4.50
C PRO A 93 23.34 9.96 -5.11
N PRO A 94 23.55 9.98 -6.45
CA PRO A 94 24.62 9.22 -7.07
C PRO A 94 25.95 9.64 -6.41
N THR A 95 26.51 8.76 -5.59
CA THR A 95 27.79 9.00 -4.94
C THR A 95 28.89 8.80 -5.99
N PRO A 96 29.77 9.79 -6.21
CA PRO A 96 30.62 9.82 -7.39
C PRO A 96 31.81 8.84 -7.40
N PHE A 97 32.01 7.97 -6.40
CA PHE A 97 33.18 7.08 -6.40
C PHE A 97 32.85 5.67 -5.92
N GLY A 98 33.29 4.70 -6.71
CA GLY A 98 32.94 3.28 -6.60
C GLY A 98 33.54 2.57 -5.40
N GLY A 99 32.96 1.39 -5.12
CA GLY A 99 33.49 0.45 -4.15
C GLY A 99 32.39 -0.36 -3.47
N ILE A 100 32.47 -1.67 -3.71
CA ILE A 100 31.95 -2.82 -2.95
C ILE A 100 30.44 -3.12 -2.94
N HIS A 101 30.16 -4.29 -3.54
CA HIS A 101 28.95 -5.10 -3.39
C HIS A 101 28.68 -5.36 -1.89
N ALA A 102 27.55 -4.86 -1.38
CA ALA A 102 26.94 -5.41 -0.17
C ALA A 102 25.57 -5.96 -0.56
N ASN A 103 25.48 -7.29 -0.56
CA ASN A 103 24.25 -8.06 -0.69
C ASN A 103 23.29 -7.65 0.44
N ALA A 104 22.41 -6.68 0.16
CA ALA A 104 21.21 -6.48 0.94
C ALA A 104 20.12 -7.31 0.27
N SER A 105 19.92 -8.53 0.79
CA SER A 105 18.70 -9.27 0.51
C SER A 105 17.52 -8.39 0.92
N PRO A 106 16.63 -8.00 0.00
CA PRO A 106 15.45 -7.27 0.38
C PRO A 106 14.58 -8.26 1.15
N THR A 107 14.45 -8.05 2.47
CA THR A 107 13.31 -8.54 3.22
C THR A 107 12.07 -7.93 2.57
N LYS A 108 11.54 -8.69 1.62
CA LYS A 108 10.24 -8.48 1.02
C LYS A 108 9.21 -8.65 2.13
N CYS A 109 8.31 -7.68 2.25
CA CYS A 109 6.99 -7.98 2.79
C CYS A 109 6.29 -8.94 1.83
#